data_AF-K1WKX4-F1
#
_entry.id   AF-K1WKX4-F1
#
_cell.length_a   1.000
_cell.length_b   1.000
_cell.length_c   1.000
_cell.angle_alpha   90.00
_cell.angle_beta   90.00
_cell.angle_gamma   90.00
#
_symmetry.space_group_name_H-M   'P 1'
#
loop_
_entity.id
_entity.type
_entity.pdbx_description
1 polymer ?
#
loop_
_entity_poly.entity_id
_entity_poly.type
_entity_poly.pdbx_seq_one_letter_code
_entity_poly.pdbx_strand_id
1 'polypeptide(L)'
;MRFENKLFLLTSLFGVATAYRRSCRLKATEGDTDLGFYTVEKTDTWALIAADFCTSVANLQDLNPSPPTATNLILTVPCKTRVRDCARISGTNYGYYTVVDGDDLTNIASDFCTQRGGIISSNSGIYSEYDLYPGLIIQVPCRWN
;
A
#
# COMPACT_ATOMS: atom_id res chain seq x y z
N MET A 1 -12.83 18.27 -39.00
CA MET A 1 -11.52 18.74 -38.52
C MET A 1 -11.14 17.80 -37.39
N ARG A 2 -10.16 16.90 -37.61
CA ARG A 2 -9.68 15.96 -36.60
C ARG A 2 -8.68 16.67 -35.71
N PHE A 3 -9.01 16.87 -34.44
CA PHE A 3 -8.02 17.19 -33.43
C PHE A 3 -7.44 15.87 -32.94
N GLU A 4 -6.30 15.51 -33.52
CA GLU A 4 -5.38 14.50 -32.99
C GLU A 4 -4.90 15.01 -31.62
N ASN A 5 -5.57 14.58 -30.54
CA ASN A 5 -5.13 14.93 -29.20
C ASN A 5 -3.92 14.04 -28.87
N LYS A 6 -2.75 14.63 -29.04
CA LYS A 6 -1.45 14.01 -28.82
C LYS A 6 -1.40 13.44 -27.40
N LEU A 7 -1.30 12.12 -27.34
CA LEU A 7 -0.95 11.36 -26.16
C LEU A 7 0.39 11.88 -25.61
N PHE A 8 0.36 12.74 -24.60
CA PHE A 8 1.54 13.10 -23.83
C PHE A 8 1.85 11.96 -22.86
N LEU A 9 2.50 10.91 -23.36
CA LEU A 9 3.26 10.00 -22.50
C LEU A 9 4.53 10.72 -22.06
N LEU A 10 4.40 11.57 -21.04
CA LEU A 10 5.53 11.98 -20.22
C LEU A 10 5.92 10.76 -19.35
N THR A 11 6.56 9.75 -19.94
CA THR A 11 7.36 8.81 -19.16
C THR A 11 8.61 9.56 -18.73
N SER A 12 8.44 10.42 -17.74
CA SER A 12 9.58 10.94 -17.01
C SER A 12 10.28 9.75 -16.37
N LEU A 13 11.51 9.49 -16.79
CA LEU A 13 12.48 8.61 -16.13
C LEU A 13 12.94 9.26 -14.81
N PHE A 14 12.01 9.71 -13.98
CA PHE A 14 12.29 9.84 -12.55
C PHE A 14 12.50 8.43 -12.04
N GLY A 15 13.53 8.20 -11.22
CA GLY A 15 13.85 6.90 -10.62
C GLY A 15 12.76 6.40 -9.68
N VAL A 16 11.61 6.05 -10.25
CA VAL A 16 10.46 5.46 -9.59
C VAL A 16 10.44 3.98 -9.93
N ALA A 17 10.55 3.15 -8.90
CA ALA A 17 10.33 1.73 -9.00
C ALA A 17 8.90 1.43 -8.51
N THR A 18 8.23 0.48 -9.16
CA THR A 18 7.00 -0.09 -8.60
C THR A 18 7.37 -0.81 -7.32
N ALA A 19 6.80 -0.38 -6.18
CA ALA A 19 6.96 -1.08 -4.91
C ALA A 19 5.92 -2.21 -4.84
N TYR A 20 6.36 -3.45 -4.63
CA TYR A 20 5.47 -4.61 -4.57
C TYR A 20 5.26 -5.02 -3.12
N ARG A 21 4.02 -5.16 -2.66
CA ARG A 21 3.78 -5.56 -1.26
C ARG A 21 4.00 -7.04 -1.03
N ARG A 22 4.42 -7.35 0.20
CA ARG A 22 4.25 -8.69 0.76
C ARG A 22 2.79 -9.11 0.70
N SER A 23 2.57 -10.34 0.24
CA SER A 23 1.26 -10.99 0.25
C SER A 23 1.15 -11.92 1.46
N CYS A 24 -0.06 -12.13 1.94
CA CYS A 24 -0.36 -13.04 3.03
C CYS A 24 -1.35 -14.11 2.57
N ARG A 25 -1.35 -15.24 3.27
CA ARG A 25 -2.36 -16.30 3.11
C ARG A 25 -3.45 -16.08 4.15
N LEU A 26 -4.68 -15.84 3.71
CA LEU A 26 -5.81 -15.64 4.61
C LEU A 26 -5.97 -16.85 5.56
N LYS A 27 -6.28 -16.58 6.82
CA LYS A 27 -6.61 -17.61 7.79
C LYS A 27 -8.04 -18.09 7.51
N ALA A 28 -8.19 -19.38 7.17
CA ALA A 28 -9.51 -19.97 6.99
C ALA A 28 -10.17 -20.19 8.35
N THR A 29 -10.92 -19.21 8.84
CA THR A 29 -11.84 -19.38 9.97
C THR A 29 -13.18 -18.75 9.65
N GLU A 30 -14.27 -19.52 9.86
CA GLU A 30 -15.64 -19.00 9.88
C GLU A 30 -15.77 -18.03 11.05
N GLY A 31 -15.61 -16.74 10.76
CA GLY A 31 -15.52 -15.70 11.79
C GLY A 31 -14.35 -14.77 11.50
N ASP A 32 -14.61 -13.84 10.59
CA ASP A 32 -14.01 -12.51 10.41
C ASP A 32 -12.84 -12.16 11.35
N THR A 33 -11.68 -12.76 11.12
CA THR A 33 -10.43 -12.14 11.54
C THR A 33 -9.73 -11.72 10.27
N ASP A 34 -9.51 -10.41 10.09
CA ASP A 34 -8.63 -9.78 9.08
C ASP A 34 -7.16 -10.20 9.27
N LEU A 35 -6.91 -11.47 9.59
CA LEU A 35 -5.62 -12.05 9.92
C LEU A 35 -5.28 -13.14 8.91
N GLY A 36 -3.99 -13.31 8.72
CA GLY A 36 -3.45 -14.35 7.86
C GLY A 36 -2.02 -14.67 8.24
N PHE A 37 -1.37 -15.44 7.38
CA PHE A 37 -0.03 -15.93 7.59
C PHE A 37 0.92 -15.37 6.55
N TYR A 38 2.07 -14.90 7.01
CA TYR A 38 3.18 -14.47 6.17
C TYR A 38 4.44 -15.28 6.52
N THR A 39 5.15 -15.76 5.50
CA THR A 39 6.43 -16.46 5.69
C THR A 39 7.55 -15.45 5.55
N VAL A 40 8.35 -15.31 6.61
CA VAL A 40 9.44 -14.33 6.68
C VAL A 40 10.57 -14.72 5.73
N GLU A 41 11.04 -13.75 4.96
CA GLU A 41 12.17 -13.85 4.04
C GLU A 41 13.48 -13.34 4.65
N LYS A 42 14.61 -13.68 4.04
CA LYS A 42 15.95 -13.39 4.57
C LYS A 42 16.24 -11.90 4.80
N THR A 43 15.61 -11.03 4.01
CA THR A 43 15.81 -9.57 4.06
C THR A 43 14.79 -8.84 4.91
N ASP A 44 13.85 -9.56 5.52
CA ASP A 44 12.80 -8.94 6.31
C ASP A 44 13.29 -8.36 7.62
N THR A 45 12.62 -7.30 8.02
CA THR A 45 12.68 -6.77 9.38
C THR A 45 11.26 -6.59 9.89
N TRP A 46 11.06 -6.59 11.21
CA TRP A 46 9.75 -6.29 11.80
C TRP A 46 9.15 -4.99 11.27
N ALA A 47 9.98 -3.96 11.04
CA ALA A 47 9.54 -2.67 10.53
C ALA A 47 9.02 -2.75 9.08
N LEU A 48 9.70 -3.51 8.21
CA LEU A 48 9.26 -3.70 6.83
C LEU A 48 7.97 -4.51 6.76
N ILE A 49 7.89 -5.62 7.50
CA ILE A 49 6.68 -6.46 7.56
C ILE A 49 5.50 -5.64 8.11
N ALA A 50 5.71 -4.89 9.20
CA ALA A 50 4.65 -4.08 9.79
C ALA A 50 4.14 -3.01 8.81
N ALA A 51 5.05 -2.35 8.07
CA ALA A 51 4.68 -1.35 7.08
C ALA A 51 3.83 -1.94 5.94
N ASP A 52 4.22 -3.11 5.42
CA ASP A 52 3.51 -3.77 4.31
C ASP A 52 2.09 -4.21 4.69
N PHE A 53 1.92 -4.70 5.92
CA PHE A 53 0.63 -5.16 6.45
C PHE A 53 -0.19 -4.07 7.17
N CYS A 54 0.19 -2.79 7.03
CA CYS A 54 -0.48 -1.65 7.65
C CYS A 54 -0.67 -1.78 9.17
N THR A 55 0.36 -2.24 9.88
CA THR A 55 0.36 -2.40 11.33
C THR A 55 1.56 -1.71 11.97
N SER A 56 1.56 -1.58 13.29
CA SER A 56 2.75 -1.20 14.05
C SER A 56 3.60 -2.42 14.36
N VAL A 57 4.89 -2.20 14.65
CA VAL A 57 5.79 -3.26 15.13
C VAL A 57 5.28 -3.86 16.43
N ALA A 58 4.80 -3.03 17.35
CA ALA A 58 4.25 -3.47 18.63
C ALA A 58 3.05 -4.42 18.41
N ASN A 59 2.05 -4.00 17.64
CA ASN A 59 0.89 -4.85 17.36
C ASN A 59 1.27 -6.13 16.61
N LEU A 60 2.25 -6.05 15.71
CA LEU A 60 2.77 -7.23 15.01
C LEU A 60 3.48 -8.20 15.96
N GLN A 61 4.20 -7.71 16.97
CA GLN A 61 4.82 -8.54 18.02
C GLN A 61 3.77 -9.10 18.98
N ASP A 62 2.73 -8.33 19.31
CA ASP A 62 1.60 -8.78 20.14
C ASP A 62 0.82 -9.92 19.47
N LEU A 63 0.68 -9.89 18.14
CA LEU A 63 0.12 -11.00 17.35
C LEU A 63 1.02 -12.23 17.32
N ASN A 64 2.31 -12.08 17.65
CA ASN A 64 3.34 -13.12 17.55
C ASN A 64 4.20 -13.18 18.82
N PRO A 65 3.61 -13.46 20.00
CA PRO A 65 4.33 -13.38 21.29
C PRO A 65 5.34 -14.52 21.49
N SER A 66 5.25 -15.58 20.68
CA SER A 66 6.20 -16.71 20.68
C SER A 66 6.60 -17.03 19.23
N PRO A 67 7.32 -16.12 18.56
CA PRO A 67 7.64 -16.28 17.14
C PRO A 67 8.50 -17.56 16.97
N PRO A 68 8.15 -18.44 16.01
CA PRO A 68 8.89 -19.67 15.76
C PRO A 68 10.41 -19.48 15.72
N THR A 69 11.12 -20.16 16.61
CA THR A 69 12.58 -20.18 16.62
C THR A 69 13.07 -21.30 15.69
N ALA A 70 13.87 -20.92 14.70
CA ALA A 70 14.53 -21.78 13.70
C ALA A 70 13.74 -22.07 12.40
N THR A 71 14.11 -21.32 11.36
CA THR A 71 13.89 -21.58 9.92
C THR A 71 12.42 -21.60 9.46
N ASN A 72 12.08 -20.74 8.47
CA ASN A 72 10.71 -20.51 7.98
C ASN A 72 9.77 -19.95 9.05
N LEU A 73 10.17 -18.85 9.70
CA LEU A 73 9.32 -18.12 10.63
C LEU A 73 8.02 -17.71 9.91
N ILE A 74 6.88 -18.25 10.37
CA ILE A 74 5.56 -17.85 9.91
C ILE A 74 4.96 -16.91 10.96
N LEU A 75 4.63 -15.69 10.54
CA LEU A 75 3.98 -14.70 11.37
C LEU A 75 2.48 -14.68 11.08
N THR A 76 1.69 -14.51 12.15
CA THR A 76 0.32 -14.02 12.06
C THR A 76 0.37 -12.52 11.79
N VAL A 77 -0.26 -12.08 10.71
CA VAL A 77 -0.27 -10.67 10.29
C VAL A 77 -1.70 -10.22 10.00
N PRO A 78 -2.01 -8.91 10.09
CA PRO A 78 -3.19 -8.38 9.44
C PRO A 78 -3.13 -8.67 7.94
N CYS A 79 -4.13 -9.36 7.43
CA CYS A 79 -4.16 -9.86 6.07
C CYS A 79 -5.38 -9.30 5.35
N LYS A 80 -5.11 -8.31 4.50
CA LYS A 80 -6.10 -7.70 3.61
C LYS A 80 -5.56 -7.72 2.20
N THR A 81 -6.41 -8.15 1.26
CA THR A 81 -6.13 -8.00 -0.17
C THR A 81 -6.12 -6.51 -0.52
N ARG A 82 -5.02 -6.06 -1.11
CA ARG A 82 -4.84 -4.69 -1.60
C ARG A 82 -4.50 -4.77 -3.07
N VAL A 83 -5.06 -3.87 -3.85
CA VAL A 83 -4.97 -3.92 -5.32
C VAL A 83 -4.21 -2.74 -5.91
N ARG A 84 -3.87 -1.75 -5.07
CA ARG A 84 -3.19 -0.51 -5.48
C ARG A 84 -1.72 -0.53 -5.08
N ASP A 85 -0.87 -0.36 -6.09
CA ASP A 85 0.56 -0.16 -5.93
C ASP A 85 0.94 1.32 -6.10
N CYS A 86 2.14 1.69 -5.68
CA CYS A 86 2.69 3.04 -5.82
C CYS A 86 3.97 3.03 -6.65
N ALA A 87 4.15 4.10 -7.42
CA ALA A 87 5.42 4.47 -8.02
C ALA A 87 6.26 5.19 -6.97
N ARG A 88 7.25 4.50 -6.38
CA ARG A 88 7.95 4.99 -5.19
C ARG A 88 8.85 6.19 -5.49
N ILE A 89 8.80 7.21 -4.64
CA ILE A 89 9.75 8.33 -4.69
C ILE A 89 11.00 7.93 -3.88
N SER A 90 12.11 7.75 -4.59
CA SER A 90 13.40 7.36 -4.01
C SER A 90 13.83 8.25 -2.84
N GLY A 91 14.27 7.62 -1.75
CA GLY A 91 14.70 8.31 -0.53
C GLY A 91 13.57 8.81 0.38
N THR A 92 12.31 8.47 0.07
CA THR A 92 11.15 8.89 0.88
C THR A 92 10.24 7.73 1.26
N ASN A 93 9.28 8.01 2.14
CA ASN A 93 8.19 7.12 2.53
C ASN A 93 6.93 7.31 1.66
N TYR A 94 7.04 8.02 0.54
CA TYR A 94 5.93 8.40 -0.33
C TYR A 94 6.15 7.90 -1.76
N GLY A 95 5.05 7.85 -2.51
CA GLY A 95 5.01 7.45 -3.90
C GLY A 95 3.83 8.11 -4.60
N TYR A 96 3.73 7.89 -5.91
CA TYR A 96 2.61 8.32 -6.70
C TYR A 96 1.68 7.16 -7.01
N TYR A 97 0.38 7.45 -7.01
CA TYR A 97 -0.67 6.55 -7.48
C TYR A 97 -1.48 7.27 -8.55
N THR A 98 -1.84 6.55 -9.61
CA THR A 98 -2.74 7.06 -10.64
C THR A 98 -4.13 6.52 -10.36
N VAL A 99 -5.06 7.44 -10.10
CA VAL A 99 -6.47 7.13 -9.84
C VAL A 99 -7.06 6.42 -11.06
N VAL A 100 -7.83 5.36 -10.82
CA VAL A 100 -8.54 4.59 -11.86
C VAL A 100 -10.04 4.70 -11.68
N ASP A 101 -10.80 4.23 -12.66
CA ASP A 101 -12.26 4.24 -12.60
C ASP A 101 -12.78 3.39 -11.42
N GLY A 102 -13.75 3.93 -10.69
CA GLY A 102 -14.31 3.31 -9.48
C GLY A 102 -13.50 3.50 -8.19
N ASP A 103 -12.41 4.27 -8.22
CA ASP A 103 -11.69 4.64 -7.00
C ASP A 103 -12.47 5.63 -6.12
N ASP A 104 -12.25 5.52 -4.80
CA ASP A 104 -12.59 6.53 -3.81
C ASP A 104 -11.43 6.69 -2.79
N LEU A 105 -11.39 7.82 -2.08
CA LEU A 105 -10.34 8.15 -1.11
C LEU A 105 -10.29 7.15 0.04
N THR A 106 -11.40 6.52 0.40
CA THR A 106 -11.44 5.55 1.52
C THR A 106 -10.71 4.27 1.15
N ASN A 107 -11.02 3.72 -0.02
CA ASN A 107 -10.40 2.52 -0.57
C ASN A 107 -8.93 2.76 -0.93
N ILE A 108 -8.61 3.90 -1.55
CA ILE A 108 -7.23 4.33 -1.79
C ILE A 108 -6.45 4.42 -0.47
N ALA A 109 -6.99 5.13 0.52
CA ALA A 109 -6.32 5.32 1.80
C ALA A 109 -6.10 3.99 2.53
N SER A 110 -7.11 3.13 2.53
CA SER A 110 -7.04 1.82 3.19
C SER A 110 -5.99 0.91 2.57
N ASP A 111 -5.86 0.93 1.24
CA ASP A 111 -4.77 0.24 0.58
C ASP A 111 -3.45 0.85 1.03
N PHE A 112 -3.28 2.18 0.99
CA PHE A 112 -2.03 2.86 1.35
C PHE A 112 -1.76 3.09 2.84
N CYS A 113 -2.34 2.26 3.73
CA CYS A 113 -2.09 2.28 5.18
C CYS A 113 -2.32 3.66 5.83
N THR A 114 -3.31 4.40 5.34
CA THR A 114 -3.67 5.71 5.85
C THR A 114 -5.19 5.86 5.92
N GLN A 115 -5.65 7.06 6.22
CA GLN A 115 -7.06 7.43 6.23
C GLN A 115 -7.32 8.51 5.19
N ARG A 116 -8.59 8.72 4.82
CA ARG A 116 -9.02 9.76 3.87
C ARG A 116 -8.34 11.11 4.14
N GLY A 117 -8.31 11.55 5.40
CA GLY A 117 -7.67 12.82 5.79
C GLY A 117 -6.16 12.87 5.51
N GLY A 118 -5.47 11.73 5.58
CA GLY A 118 -4.05 11.63 5.24
C GLY A 118 -3.79 11.87 3.75
N ILE A 119 -4.64 11.30 2.89
CA ILE A 119 -4.59 11.54 1.43
C ILE A 119 -4.85 13.02 1.14
N ILE A 120 -5.91 13.60 1.70
CA ILE A 120 -6.26 15.03 1.54
C ILE A 120 -5.10 15.92 1.98
N SER A 121 -4.51 15.65 3.16
CA SER A 121 -3.41 16.47 3.68
C SER A 121 -2.13 16.42 2.83
N SER A 122 -1.95 15.37 2.03
CA SER A 122 -0.75 15.18 1.19
C SER A 122 -0.93 15.71 -0.23
N ASN A 123 -2.14 16.13 -0.61
CA ASN A 123 -2.48 16.46 -1.99
C ASN A 123 -3.29 17.76 -2.05
N SER A 124 -2.63 18.87 -2.40
CA SER A 124 -3.31 20.14 -2.61
C SER A 124 -4.34 20.05 -3.74
N GLY A 125 -5.55 20.57 -3.52
CA GLY A 125 -6.62 20.53 -4.51
C GLY A 125 -7.56 19.32 -4.38
N ILE A 126 -7.26 18.39 -3.46
CA ILE A 126 -8.14 17.26 -3.15
C ILE A 126 -8.77 17.48 -1.77
N TYR A 127 -10.09 17.64 -1.72
CA TYR A 127 -10.84 17.89 -0.49
C TYR A 127 -11.94 16.84 -0.26
N SER A 128 -12.39 16.20 -1.33
CA SER A 128 -13.50 15.24 -1.32
C SER A 128 -13.37 14.21 -2.45
N GLU A 129 -14.27 13.23 -2.46
CA GLU A 129 -14.36 12.22 -3.53
C GLU A 129 -14.62 12.84 -4.91
N TYR A 130 -15.28 14.00 -4.95
CA TYR A 130 -15.62 14.70 -6.20
C TYR A 130 -14.41 15.29 -6.93
N ASP A 131 -13.26 15.37 -6.24
CA ASP A 131 -12.01 15.87 -6.82
C ASP A 131 -11.21 14.75 -7.49
N LEU A 132 -11.62 13.48 -7.31
CA LEU A 132 -10.99 12.32 -7.93
C LEU A 132 -11.56 12.08 -9.33
N TYR A 133 -10.67 11.84 -10.28
CA TYR A 133 -11.02 11.41 -11.63
C TYR A 133 -9.96 10.45 -12.19
N PRO A 134 -10.34 9.52 -13.09
CA PRO A 134 -9.37 8.60 -13.68
C PRO A 134 -8.22 9.34 -14.39
N GLY A 135 -6.99 8.91 -14.12
CA GLY A 135 -5.77 9.54 -14.63
C GLY A 135 -5.20 10.65 -13.72
N LEU A 136 -5.92 11.07 -12.68
CA LEU A 136 -5.36 11.97 -11.66
C LEU A 136 -4.20 11.27 -10.94
N ILE A 137 -3.07 11.95 -10.82
CA ILE A 137 -1.91 11.45 -10.08
C ILE A 137 -1.91 12.09 -8.69
N ILE A 138 -1.90 11.26 -7.65
CA ILE A 138 -1.85 11.69 -6.25
C ILE A 138 -0.63 11.11 -5.55
N GLN A 139 -0.12 11.84 -4.56
CA GLN A 139 0.88 11.36 -3.62
C GLN A 139 0.23 10.51 -2.52
N VAL A 140 0.83 9.35 -2.26
CA VAL A 140 0.37 8.37 -1.26
C VAL A 140 1.55 7.89 -0.42
N PRO A 141 1.33 7.42 0.82
CA PRO A 141 2.35 6.64 1.52
C PRO A 141 2.78 5.45 0.67
N CYS A 142 4.06 5.14 0.67
CA CYS A 142 4.68 4.09 -0.16
C CYS A 142 5.88 3.52 0.60
N ARG A 143 5.59 2.85 1.72
CA ARG A 143 6.60 2.42 2.71
C ARG A 143 7.08 0.98 2.53
N TRP A 144 6.43 0.23 1.65
CA TRP A 144 6.82 -1.13 1.31
C TRP A 144 7.90 -1.15 0.23
N ASN A 145 8.61 -2.28 0.15
CA ASN A 145 9.63 -2.58 -0.85
C ASN A 145 9.09 -3.65 -1.79
#